data_AF-A0A4Q5YSX9-F1
#
_entry.id   AF-A0A4Q5YSX9-F1
#
_cell.length_a   1.000
_cell.length_b   1.000
_cell.length_c   1.000
_cell.angle_alpha   90.00
_cell.angle_beta   90.00
_cell.angle_gamma   90.00
#
_symmetry.space_group_name_H-M   'P 1'
#
loop_
_entity.id
_entity.type
_entity.pdbx_description
1 polymer ?
#
loop_
_entity_poly.entity_id
_entity_poly.type
_entity_poly.pdbx_seq_one_letter_code
_entity_poly.pdbx_strand_id
1 'polypeptide(L)'
;MKAERGNVFEWNKIENGPEVWKVEIKKSANSQTARTVPVDTADEGEETFVLNVTLLEPRLKHPTIFKHFDALEGGTAFQILNDHDPKPLYYHMIAERGNIFSWTYLEKGPQWWKVQIRKNDIDGGETIGEIAAKDLRKAEVFKKYGIDFCCGGKKTLKQVCKDKGVDIDVIEAELTKVGQESTTNTGHDFNRWQPDFLADYIYNQHHVYYYETEPVVTDLLAKVVARHGAHYPELNALAALYETLINELDSHFLKEEKVVFPFIKALMKAKVSGDFEALQSQPSLTEPIKMMESEHEAAGDILDNIRHLTNHYKVPSGGCNSFQFLYKKLKELDEDLQQHIHLENNLLFPKALKIEKELRNSFR
;
A
#
# COMPACT_ATOMS: atom_id res chain seq x y z
N MET A 1 -1.94 -19.53 34.09
CA MET A 1 -0.65 -19.97 34.67
C MET A 1 0.23 -18.74 34.82
N LYS A 2 0.82 -18.54 36.01
CA LYS A 2 1.76 -17.45 36.28
C LYS A 2 3.03 -17.68 35.47
N ALA A 3 3.34 -16.80 34.53
CA ALA A 3 4.67 -16.69 33.95
C ALA A 3 5.43 -15.62 34.73
N GLU A 4 6.23 -16.06 35.69
CA GLU A 4 7.23 -15.22 36.34
C GLU A 4 8.54 -15.25 35.53
N ARG A 5 8.99 -14.02 35.21
CA ARG A 5 10.37 -13.56 34.99
C ARG A 5 11.01 -13.71 33.60
N GLY A 6 11.00 -12.58 32.89
CA GLY A 6 12.20 -11.95 32.32
C GLY A 6 12.18 -10.45 32.65
N ASN A 7 12.98 -9.99 33.62
CA ASN A 7 13.05 -8.58 34.03
C ASN A 7 13.92 -7.77 33.06
N VAL A 8 13.38 -7.40 31.90
CA VAL A 8 14.05 -6.49 30.95
C VAL A 8 13.54 -5.05 31.10
N PHE A 9 12.36 -4.89 31.69
CA PHE A 9 11.65 -3.62 31.81
C PHE A 9 11.07 -3.44 33.20
N GLU A 10 11.32 -2.27 33.79
CA GLU A 10 10.64 -1.79 34.99
C GLU A 10 9.42 -0.96 34.58
N TRP A 11 8.29 -1.22 35.24
CA TRP A 11 7.00 -0.64 34.91
C TRP A 11 6.56 0.29 36.03
N ASN A 12 6.59 1.59 35.77
CA ASN A 12 6.06 2.59 36.71
C ASN A 12 4.70 3.07 36.20
N LYS A 13 3.65 2.78 36.98
CA LYS A 13 2.30 3.27 36.71
C LYS A 13 2.22 4.75 37.07
N ILE A 14 1.94 5.61 36.09
CA ILE A 14 1.88 7.06 36.29
C ILE A 14 0.43 7.52 36.57
N GLU A 15 -0.56 6.97 35.88
CA GLU A 15 -1.95 7.41 36.02
C GLU A 15 -2.95 6.26 35.79
N ASN A 16 -3.99 6.20 36.63
CA ASN A 16 -5.05 5.18 36.56
C ASN A 16 -6.42 5.87 36.47
N GLY A 17 -6.98 5.91 35.26
CA GLY A 17 -8.34 6.37 35.00
C GLY A 17 -9.13 5.36 34.15
N PRO A 18 -10.47 5.40 34.16
CA PRO A 18 -11.31 4.44 33.45
C PRO A 18 -11.16 4.47 31.92
N GLU A 19 -10.52 5.51 31.35
CA GLU A 19 -10.36 5.69 29.91
C GLU A 19 -8.92 5.85 29.41
N VAL A 20 -7.93 6.08 30.29
CA VAL A 20 -6.51 6.26 29.90
C VAL A 20 -5.58 5.65 30.94
N TRP A 21 -4.59 4.90 30.46
CA TRP A 21 -3.48 4.36 31.27
C TRP A 21 -2.18 5.03 30.83
N LYS A 22 -1.45 5.65 31.77
CA LYS A 22 -0.08 6.10 31.54
C LYS A 22 0.90 5.20 32.28
N VAL A 23 1.87 4.66 31.57
CA VAL A 23 2.97 3.88 32.13
C VAL A 23 4.29 4.44 31.62
N GLU A 24 5.26 4.60 32.52
CA GLU A 24 6.66 4.85 32.19
C GLU A 24 7.37 3.50 32.17
N ILE A 25 8.11 3.22 31.09
CA ILE A 25 8.86 1.97 30.93
C ILE A 25 10.34 2.31 30.86
N LYS A 26 11.11 1.84 31.85
CA LYS A 26 12.57 1.99 31.86
C LYS A 26 13.24 0.66 31.55
N LYS A 27 14.18 0.66 30.59
CA LYS A 27 15.02 -0.49 30.27
C LYS A 27 16.17 -0.56 31.28
N SER A 28 16.31 -1.68 31.99
CA SER A 28 17.38 -1.85 32.98
C SER A 28 18.75 -1.93 32.29
N ALA A 29 19.60 -0.92 32.51
CA ALA A 29 20.97 -0.87 32.00
C ALA A 29 21.88 -1.79 32.80
N ASN A 30 22.36 -2.87 32.19
CA ASN A 30 23.42 -3.67 32.78
C ASN A 30 24.77 -3.02 32.44
N SER A 31 25.45 -2.50 33.46
CA SER A 31 26.70 -1.76 33.38
C SER A 31 27.88 -2.66 32.97
N GLN A 32 28.68 -2.23 32.00
CA GLN A 32 30.14 -2.33 32.06
C GLN A 32 30.78 -1.13 31.35
N THR A 33 31.71 -0.51 32.06
CA THR A 33 32.43 0.74 31.79
C THR A 33 33.47 0.62 30.67
N ALA A 34 33.58 1.61 29.78
CA ALA A 34 34.83 2.32 29.47
C ALA A 34 34.69 3.46 28.43
N ARG A 35 35.11 4.65 28.87
CA ARG A 35 35.73 5.80 28.15
C ARG A 35 34.91 6.64 27.15
N THR A 36 34.79 7.91 27.55
CA THR A 36 34.27 9.10 26.86
C THR A 36 35.31 9.78 25.95
N VAL A 37 34.91 10.22 24.75
CA VAL A 37 35.30 11.49 24.09
C VAL A 37 34.07 11.95 23.25
N PRO A 38 33.73 13.27 23.20
CA PRO A 38 32.38 13.73 22.89
C PRO A 38 32.19 14.14 21.42
N VAL A 39 30.97 13.98 20.91
CA VAL A 39 30.45 14.72 19.75
C VAL A 39 28.99 15.09 20.06
N ASP A 40 28.77 16.40 20.29
CA ASP A 40 27.49 17.09 20.06
C ASP A 40 27.03 16.78 18.63
N THR A 41 25.78 16.39 18.37
CA THR A 41 24.59 17.21 18.62
C THR A 41 23.37 16.34 18.92
N ALA A 42 22.62 16.75 19.93
CA ALA A 42 21.36 16.18 20.36
C ALA A 42 20.30 16.15 19.23
N ASP A 43 19.77 14.96 18.97
CA ASP A 43 18.35 14.79 18.64
C ASP A 43 17.71 14.36 19.96
N GLU A 44 17.13 15.31 20.68
CA GLU A 44 16.37 15.01 21.90
C GLU A 44 15.18 14.15 21.48
N GLY A 45 15.24 12.85 21.77
CA GLY A 45 14.21 11.89 21.37
C GLY A 45 12.86 12.27 21.96
N GLU A 46 11.98 12.83 21.14
CA GLU A 46 10.56 12.95 21.47
C GLU A 46 10.03 11.57 21.86
N GLU A 47 9.58 11.44 23.11
CA GLU A 47 8.87 10.24 23.58
C GLU A 47 7.59 10.07 22.76
N THR A 48 7.67 9.27 21.69
CA THR A 48 6.51 8.96 20.87
C THR A 48 5.54 8.11 21.70
N PHE A 49 4.33 8.61 21.94
CA PHE A 49 3.28 7.91 22.70
C PHE A 49 3.07 6.48 22.17
N VAL A 50 3.02 5.49 23.08
CA VAL A 50 2.80 4.08 22.75
C VAL A 50 1.46 3.61 23.31
N LEU A 51 0.51 3.29 22.44
CA LEU A 51 -0.77 2.66 22.78
C LEU A 51 -0.59 1.13 22.85
N ASN A 52 -0.74 0.57 24.05
CA ASN A 52 -0.75 -0.88 24.22
C ASN A 52 -2.13 -1.46 23.88
N VAL A 53 -2.26 -1.95 22.65
CA VAL A 53 -3.52 -2.46 22.09
C VAL A 53 -3.94 -3.78 22.75
N THR A 54 -3.01 -4.53 23.33
CA THR A 54 -3.31 -5.80 24.03
C THR A 54 -4.15 -5.62 25.29
N LEU A 55 -4.15 -4.41 25.86
CA LEU A 55 -4.93 -4.07 27.06
C LEU A 55 -6.35 -3.60 26.73
N LEU A 56 -6.67 -3.39 25.45
CA LEU A 56 -7.98 -2.93 25.00
C LEU A 56 -8.92 -4.12 24.74
N GLU A 57 -10.19 -3.97 25.09
CA GLU A 57 -11.22 -4.93 24.70
C GLU A 57 -11.28 -5.05 23.16
N PRO A 58 -11.48 -6.25 22.58
CA PRO A 58 -11.43 -6.46 21.13
C PRO A 58 -12.28 -5.48 20.32
N ARG A 59 -13.51 -5.20 20.77
CA ARG A 59 -14.43 -4.25 20.12
C ARG A 59 -13.98 -2.79 20.17
N LEU A 60 -13.09 -2.44 21.10
CA LEU A 60 -12.59 -1.06 21.29
C LEU A 60 -11.22 -0.83 20.63
N LYS A 61 -10.50 -1.87 20.19
CA LYS A 61 -9.17 -1.76 19.59
C LYS A 61 -9.13 -0.78 18.42
N HIS A 62 -9.88 -1.06 17.35
CA HIS A 62 -9.88 -0.22 16.15
C HIS A 62 -10.46 1.19 16.41
N PRO A 63 -11.63 1.35 17.06
CA PRO A 63 -12.16 2.69 17.36
C PRO A 63 -11.19 3.57 18.15
N THR A 64 -10.46 2.99 19.12
CA THR A 64 -9.49 3.73 19.93
C THR A 64 -8.31 4.18 19.08
N ILE A 65 -7.76 3.29 18.24
CA ILE A 65 -6.65 3.60 17.34
C ILE A 65 -7.05 4.69 16.35
N PHE A 66 -8.25 4.61 15.77
CA PHE A 66 -8.76 5.63 14.83
C PHE A 66 -8.95 6.97 15.53
N LYS A 67 -9.50 6.98 16.75
CA LYS A 67 -9.61 8.21 17.56
C LYS A 67 -8.25 8.86 17.81
N HIS A 68 -7.22 8.07 18.15
CA HIS A 68 -5.87 8.59 18.32
C HIS A 68 -5.29 9.13 17.02
N PHE A 69 -5.46 8.41 15.91
CA PHE A 69 -5.02 8.84 14.59
C PHE A 69 -5.70 10.14 14.12
N ASP A 70 -7.02 10.23 14.26
CA ASP A 70 -7.81 11.38 13.82
C ASP A 70 -7.42 12.64 14.59
N ALA A 71 -7.02 12.50 15.87
CA ALA A 71 -6.55 13.56 16.73
C ALA A 71 -5.09 14.01 16.46
N LEU A 72 -4.32 13.28 15.63
CA LEU A 72 -2.97 13.70 15.28
C LEU A 72 -2.98 14.99 14.44
N GLU A 73 -2.00 15.85 14.68
CA GLU A 73 -1.60 16.90 13.76
C GLU A 73 -0.81 16.29 12.58
N GLY A 74 -0.79 16.97 11.43
CA GLY A 74 0.04 16.54 10.29
C GLY A 74 1.51 16.39 10.71
N GLY A 75 2.17 15.35 10.21
CA GLY A 75 3.58 15.06 10.49
C GLY A 75 3.82 14.34 11.81
N THR A 76 2.85 14.33 12.73
CA THR A 76 2.99 13.67 14.04
C THR A 76 2.64 12.18 13.99
N ALA A 77 3.11 11.41 14.97
CA ALA A 77 2.94 9.96 15.02
C ALA A 77 2.67 9.45 16.44
N PHE A 78 2.03 8.29 16.53
CA PHE A 78 2.05 7.45 17.73
C PHE A 78 2.46 6.03 17.37
N GLN A 79 2.74 5.22 18.38
CA GLN A 79 3.09 3.81 18.21
C GLN A 79 1.99 2.93 18.80
N ILE A 80 1.74 1.78 18.18
CA ILE A 80 0.93 0.71 18.75
C ILE A 80 1.81 -0.47 19.13
N LEU A 81 1.45 -1.14 20.22
CA LEU A 81 2.01 -2.42 20.64
C LEU A 81 0.90 -3.47 20.63
N ASN A 82 1.11 -4.56 19.88
CA ASN A 82 0.16 -5.65 19.73
C ASN A 82 0.84 -7.02 19.89
N ASP A 83 0.05 -8.06 20.21
CA ASP A 83 0.49 -9.44 20.42
C ASP A 83 0.48 -10.30 19.14
N HIS A 84 0.01 -9.73 18.04
CA HIS A 84 -0.01 -10.32 16.70
C HIS A 84 0.21 -9.24 15.65
N ASP A 85 0.48 -9.65 14.41
CA ASP A 85 0.66 -8.73 13.30
C ASP A 85 -0.61 -7.85 13.12
N PRO A 86 -0.52 -6.52 13.30
CA PRO A 86 -1.64 -5.60 13.11
C PRO A 86 -1.96 -5.32 11.63
N LYS A 87 -1.45 -6.11 10.69
CA LYS A 87 -1.77 -6.00 9.26
C LYS A 87 -3.28 -5.91 8.92
N PRO A 88 -4.21 -6.64 9.57
CA PRO A 88 -5.64 -6.42 9.35
C PRO A 88 -6.13 -5.02 9.75
N LEU A 89 -5.51 -4.42 10.78
CA LEU A 89 -5.79 -3.05 11.19
C LEU A 89 -5.23 -2.04 10.18
N TYR A 90 -4.06 -2.29 9.59
CA TYR A 90 -3.50 -1.47 8.50
C TYR A 90 -4.51 -1.37 7.35
N TYR A 91 -5.00 -2.50 6.85
CA TYR A 91 -6.01 -2.53 5.79
C TYR A 91 -7.31 -1.81 6.17
N HIS A 92 -7.79 -2.01 7.40
CA HIS A 92 -8.96 -1.27 7.87
C HIS A 92 -8.69 0.24 7.93
N MET A 93 -7.50 0.69 8.37
CA MET A 93 -7.15 2.10 8.36
C MET A 93 -7.12 2.68 6.95
N ILE A 94 -6.59 1.95 5.97
CA ILE A 94 -6.58 2.38 4.56
C ILE A 94 -7.99 2.49 4.03
N ALA A 95 -8.82 1.47 4.23
CA ALA A 95 -10.22 1.53 3.84
C ALA A 95 -10.90 2.74 4.47
N GLU A 96 -10.62 3.04 5.74
CA GLU A 96 -11.35 4.09 6.46
C GLU A 96 -10.82 5.51 6.27
N ARG A 97 -9.53 5.68 5.96
CA ARG A 97 -8.84 6.98 5.92
C ARG A 97 -8.10 7.24 4.62
N GLY A 98 -7.91 6.25 3.78
CA GLY A 98 -7.02 6.27 2.63
C GLY A 98 -5.56 6.41 3.02
N ASN A 99 -4.69 6.67 2.03
CA ASN A 99 -3.24 6.73 2.22
C ASN A 99 -2.75 8.11 2.74
N ILE A 100 -3.43 8.64 3.77
CA ILE A 100 -3.05 9.88 4.47
C ILE A 100 -2.14 9.64 5.69
N PHE A 101 -1.65 8.41 5.84
CA PHE A 101 -0.76 8.03 6.92
C PHE A 101 0.41 7.19 6.40
N SER A 102 1.40 7.02 7.26
CA SER A 102 2.54 6.12 7.03
C SER A 102 2.58 5.07 8.13
N TRP A 103 2.85 3.83 7.73
CA TRP A 103 2.88 2.66 8.60
C TRP A 103 4.29 2.08 8.65
N THR A 104 4.94 2.14 9.80
CA THR A 104 6.32 1.67 9.94
C THR A 104 6.41 0.60 11.03
N TYR A 105 6.82 -0.61 10.65
CA TYR A 105 7.15 -1.64 11.64
C TYR A 105 8.47 -1.29 12.33
N LEU A 106 8.41 -1.08 13.63
CA LEU A 106 9.56 -0.92 14.51
C LEU A 106 10.02 -2.27 15.09
N GLU A 107 9.09 -3.21 15.25
CA GLU A 107 9.36 -4.59 15.68
C GLU A 107 8.37 -5.55 15.01
N LYS A 108 8.88 -6.68 14.49
CA LYS A 108 8.11 -7.70 13.75
C LYS A 108 8.17 -9.06 14.43
N GLY A 109 7.45 -9.22 15.55
CA GLY A 109 7.20 -10.51 16.18
C GLY A 109 8.45 -11.29 16.62
N PRO A 110 8.29 -12.56 17.03
CA PRO A 110 7.02 -13.30 17.14
C PRO A 110 6.22 -12.94 18.39
N GLN A 111 6.84 -12.30 19.39
CA GLN A 111 6.19 -11.99 20.67
C GLN A 111 5.48 -10.63 20.66
N TRP A 112 6.06 -9.62 20.02
CA TRP A 112 5.55 -8.26 19.99
C TRP A 112 5.62 -7.67 18.59
N TRP A 113 4.56 -6.95 18.25
CA TRP A 113 4.49 -6.17 17.02
C TRP A 113 4.36 -4.72 17.40
N LYS A 114 5.40 -3.94 17.08
CA LYS A 114 5.46 -2.52 17.37
C LYS A 114 5.42 -1.76 16.06
N VAL A 115 4.41 -0.92 15.89
CA VAL A 115 4.18 -0.17 14.65
C VAL A 115 4.07 1.31 14.99
N GLN A 116 4.75 2.16 14.24
CA GLN A 116 4.51 3.60 14.22
C GLN A 116 3.47 3.94 13.15
N ILE A 117 2.43 4.67 13.55
CA ILE A 117 1.40 5.22 12.69
C ILE A 117 1.59 6.74 12.68
N ARG A 118 2.00 7.29 11.54
CA ARG A 118 2.23 8.73 11.35
C ARG A 118 1.15 9.32 10.47
N LYS A 119 0.54 10.44 10.84
CA LYS A 119 -0.30 11.22 9.94
C LYS A 119 0.60 12.00 9.00
N ASN A 120 0.44 11.83 7.70
CA ASN A 120 1.31 12.49 6.73
C ASN A 120 1.13 14.02 6.83
N ASP A 121 2.21 14.76 6.65
CA ASP A 121 2.12 16.21 6.47
C ASP A 121 1.30 16.52 5.22
N ILE A 122 0.44 17.53 5.30
CA ILE A 122 -0.14 18.16 4.11
C ILE A 122 0.93 19.11 3.54
N ASP A 123 2.10 18.57 3.22
CA ASP A 123 3.09 19.35 2.48
C ASP A 123 2.52 19.45 1.07
N GLY A 124 2.14 20.65 0.63
CA GLY A 124 1.36 20.91 -0.59
C GLY A 124 2.09 20.64 -1.91
N GLY A 125 2.99 19.65 -1.93
CA GLY A 125 3.71 19.17 -3.09
C GLY A 125 2.94 18.08 -3.84
N GLU A 126 3.39 17.84 -5.08
CA GLU A 126 2.80 16.80 -5.93
C GLU A 126 3.05 15.40 -5.35
N THR A 127 2.00 14.58 -5.38
CA THR A 127 2.08 13.17 -4.99
C THR A 127 2.78 12.34 -6.06
N ILE A 128 3.40 11.23 -5.69
CA ILE A 128 4.05 10.35 -6.67
C ILE A 128 3.03 9.73 -7.64
N GLY A 129 1.79 9.54 -7.19
CA GLY A 129 0.66 9.17 -8.04
C GLY A 129 0.33 10.25 -9.06
N GLU A 130 0.25 11.53 -8.66
CA GLU A 130 0.03 12.63 -9.60
C GLU A 130 1.18 12.78 -10.62
N ILE A 131 2.44 12.63 -10.18
CA ILE A 131 3.61 12.65 -11.05
C ILE A 131 3.51 11.56 -12.13
N ALA A 132 3.21 10.32 -11.71
CA ALA A 132 3.07 9.18 -12.63
C ALA A 132 1.84 9.32 -13.54
N ALA A 133 0.74 9.88 -13.04
CA ALA A 133 -0.48 10.10 -13.83
C ALA A 133 -0.28 11.13 -14.95
N LYS A 134 0.58 12.13 -14.74
CA LYS A 134 0.93 13.13 -15.77
C LYS A 134 1.86 12.58 -16.84
N ASP A 135 2.77 11.67 -16.46
CA ASP A 135 3.71 11.03 -17.37
C ASP A 135 4.08 9.65 -16.83
N LEU A 136 3.43 8.61 -17.37
CA LEU A 136 3.64 7.24 -16.89
C LEU A 136 5.10 6.78 -17.04
N ARG A 137 5.90 7.39 -17.93
CA ARG A 137 7.33 7.05 -18.07
C ARG A 137 8.12 7.39 -16.80
N LYS A 138 7.65 8.36 -16.01
CA LYS A 138 8.23 8.69 -14.71
C LYS A 138 8.04 7.58 -13.68
N ALA A 139 7.05 6.70 -13.86
CA ALA A 139 6.89 5.51 -13.02
C ALA A 139 8.12 4.59 -13.06
N GLU A 140 8.85 4.55 -14.18
CA GLU A 140 10.09 3.76 -14.29
C GLU A 140 11.19 4.27 -13.35
N VAL A 141 11.23 5.59 -13.10
CA VAL A 141 12.12 6.17 -12.09
C VAL A 141 11.71 5.66 -10.71
N PHE A 142 10.42 5.69 -10.38
CA PHE A 142 9.94 5.18 -9.10
C PHE A 142 10.26 3.69 -8.91
N LYS A 143 9.99 2.85 -9.92
CA LYS A 143 10.34 1.42 -9.91
C LYS A 143 11.83 1.18 -9.67
N LYS A 144 12.72 1.96 -10.30
CA LYS A 144 14.18 1.87 -10.11
C LYS A 144 14.60 2.07 -8.66
N TYR A 145 13.92 2.93 -7.91
CA TYR A 145 14.16 3.19 -6.49
C TYR A 145 13.23 2.37 -5.56
N GLY A 146 12.49 1.42 -6.12
CA GLY A 146 11.49 0.61 -5.42
C GLY A 146 10.33 1.43 -4.83
N ILE A 147 10.11 2.65 -5.31
CA ILE A 147 9.04 3.54 -4.85
C ILE A 147 7.70 3.02 -5.39
N ASP A 148 6.79 2.74 -4.46
CA ASP A 148 5.44 2.30 -4.76
C ASP A 148 4.55 3.51 -5.09
N PHE A 149 4.33 3.73 -6.38
CA PHE A 149 3.51 4.81 -6.93
C PHE A 149 2.06 4.39 -7.22
N CYS A 150 1.73 3.09 -7.10
CA CYS A 150 0.40 2.57 -7.40
C CYS A 150 -0.48 2.57 -6.14
N CYS A 151 -0.07 1.86 -5.09
CA CYS A 151 -0.77 1.81 -3.81
C CYS A 151 -0.38 3.03 -2.96
N GLY A 152 0.91 3.23 -2.72
CA GLY A 152 1.49 4.39 -2.03
C GLY A 152 1.37 5.75 -2.73
N GLY A 153 0.62 5.82 -3.83
CA GLY A 153 0.51 6.96 -4.74
C GLY A 153 0.14 8.30 -4.09
N LYS A 154 -0.59 8.29 -2.95
CA LYS A 154 -1.05 9.51 -2.24
C LYS A 154 0.06 10.21 -1.44
N LYS A 155 1.25 9.61 -1.28
CA LYS A 155 2.39 10.27 -0.62
C LYS A 155 3.09 11.25 -1.57
N THR A 156 3.60 12.35 -1.02
CA THR A 156 4.45 13.29 -1.78
C THR A 156 5.80 12.69 -2.09
N LEU A 157 6.46 13.19 -3.14
CA LEU A 157 7.83 12.77 -3.48
C LEU A 157 8.76 12.93 -2.27
N LYS A 158 8.69 14.08 -1.58
CA LYS A 158 9.48 14.38 -0.39
C LYS A 158 9.24 13.38 0.74
N GLN A 159 7.99 13.03 1.02
CA GLN A 159 7.65 12.06 2.06
C GLN A 159 8.26 10.69 1.74
N VAL A 160 8.11 10.23 0.50
CA VAL A 160 8.63 8.91 0.10
C VAL A 160 10.15 8.87 0.10
N CYS A 161 10.81 9.93 -0.36
CA CYS A 161 12.27 10.04 -0.31
C CYS A 161 12.77 9.95 1.14
N LYS A 162 12.11 10.67 2.07
CA LYS A 162 12.40 10.60 3.51
C LYS A 162 12.19 9.19 4.07
N ASP A 163 11.06 8.56 3.78
CA ASP A 163 10.72 7.22 4.28
C ASP A 163 11.72 6.15 3.80
N LYS A 164 12.21 6.27 2.57
CA LYS A 164 13.17 5.32 1.98
C LYS A 164 14.64 5.67 2.19
N GLY A 165 14.95 6.85 2.75
CA GLY A 165 16.32 7.34 2.85
C GLY A 165 16.97 7.57 1.48
N VAL A 166 16.18 7.98 0.48
CA VAL A 166 16.67 8.33 -0.86
C VAL A 166 16.78 9.84 -0.95
N ASP A 167 17.83 10.33 -1.62
CA ASP A 167 18.01 11.76 -1.87
C ASP A 167 16.97 12.27 -2.88
N ILE A 168 16.18 13.25 -2.45
CA ILE A 168 15.11 13.84 -3.28
C ILE A 168 15.68 14.53 -4.52
N ASP A 169 16.83 15.20 -4.41
CA ASP A 169 17.44 15.95 -5.51
C ASP A 169 17.86 15.00 -6.64
N VAL A 170 18.29 13.78 -6.29
CA VAL A 170 18.63 12.72 -7.25
C VAL A 170 17.39 12.27 -8.01
N ILE A 171 16.27 12.03 -7.30
CA ILE A 171 15.03 11.59 -7.96
C ILE A 171 14.46 12.71 -8.83
N GLU A 172 14.41 13.95 -8.35
CA GLU A 172 13.94 15.09 -9.14
C GLU A 172 14.74 15.30 -10.42
N ALA A 173 16.06 15.12 -10.35
CA ALA A 173 16.93 15.18 -11.53
C ALA A 173 16.60 14.07 -12.55
N GLU A 174 16.35 12.83 -12.10
CA GLU A 174 15.94 11.74 -13.00
C GLU A 174 14.55 11.96 -13.61
N LEU A 175 13.58 12.41 -12.80
CA LEU A 175 12.22 12.73 -13.28
C LEU A 175 12.25 13.86 -14.34
N THR A 176 13.14 14.84 -14.17
CA THR A 176 13.34 15.94 -15.11
C THR A 176 13.94 15.45 -16.43
N LYS A 177 14.93 14.55 -16.37
CA LYS A 177 15.55 13.96 -17.57
C LYS A 177 14.54 13.22 -18.43
N VAL A 178 13.64 12.42 -17.83
CA VAL A 178 12.57 11.72 -18.57
C VAL A 178 11.72 12.70 -19.39
N GLY A 179 11.43 13.89 -18.83
CA GLY A 179 10.67 14.94 -19.53
C GLY A 179 11.44 15.63 -20.66
N GLN A 180 12.78 15.67 -20.60
CA GLN A 180 13.64 16.35 -21.57
C GLN A 180 14.09 15.44 -22.73
N GLU A 181 14.24 14.14 -22.48
CA GLU A 181 14.75 13.17 -23.47
C GLU A 181 13.70 12.75 -24.51
N SER A 182 12.45 13.21 -24.39
CA SER A 182 11.36 12.82 -25.27
C SER A 182 10.99 13.92 -26.29
N THR A 183 11.47 13.76 -27.52
CA THR A 183 11.00 14.52 -28.70
C THR A 183 9.68 13.98 -29.27
N THR A 184 9.24 12.79 -28.83
CA THR A 184 7.95 12.19 -29.18
C THR A 184 7.14 11.95 -27.91
N ASN A 185 5.97 12.60 -27.81
CA ASN A 185 5.05 12.44 -26.69
C ASN A 185 4.27 11.12 -26.88
N THR A 186 4.92 9.98 -26.61
CA THR A 186 4.36 8.63 -26.86
C THR A 186 3.58 8.05 -25.68
N GLY A 187 3.58 8.70 -24.52
CA GLY A 187 2.77 8.31 -23.37
C GLY A 187 1.32 8.78 -23.49
N HIS A 188 0.37 7.97 -23.05
CA HIS A 188 -1.02 8.42 -22.91
C HIS A 188 -1.16 9.38 -21.74
N ASP A 189 -1.81 10.52 -21.97
CA ASP A 189 -2.24 11.42 -20.91
C ASP A 189 -3.58 10.93 -20.35
N PHE A 190 -3.52 9.94 -19.45
CA PHE A 190 -4.69 9.33 -18.81
C PHE A 190 -5.49 10.35 -17.98
N ASN A 191 -4.87 11.46 -17.56
CA ASN A 191 -5.57 12.53 -16.86
C ASN A 191 -6.68 13.15 -17.71
N ARG A 192 -6.56 13.15 -19.03
CA ARG A 192 -7.58 13.70 -19.94
C ARG A 192 -8.76 12.76 -20.20
N TRP A 193 -8.65 11.49 -19.83
CA TRP A 193 -9.68 10.50 -20.11
C TRP A 193 -10.84 10.62 -19.12
N GLN A 194 -12.05 10.48 -19.65
CA GLN A 194 -13.26 10.44 -18.83
C GLN A 194 -13.34 9.09 -18.09
N PRO A 195 -13.92 9.05 -16.87
CA PRO A 195 -13.96 7.84 -16.05
C PRO A 195 -14.59 6.62 -16.71
N ASP A 196 -15.64 6.80 -17.51
CA ASP A 196 -16.30 5.72 -18.26
C ASP A 196 -15.35 5.09 -19.30
N PHE A 197 -14.66 5.92 -20.07
CA PHE A 197 -13.66 5.43 -21.04
C PHE A 197 -12.42 4.84 -20.35
N LEU A 198 -11.97 5.43 -19.24
CA LEU A 198 -10.83 4.90 -18.49
C LEU A 198 -11.15 3.52 -17.90
N ALA A 199 -12.37 3.31 -17.38
CA ALA A 199 -12.83 1.99 -16.94
C ALA A 199 -12.86 0.98 -18.10
N ASP A 200 -13.33 1.37 -19.28
CA ASP A 200 -13.27 0.52 -20.48
C ASP A 200 -11.82 0.17 -20.86
N TYR A 201 -10.90 1.13 -20.79
CA TYR A 201 -9.51 0.87 -21.07
C TYR A 201 -8.89 -0.11 -20.08
N ILE A 202 -9.10 0.09 -18.77
CA ILE A 202 -8.56 -0.78 -17.72
C ILE A 202 -9.02 -2.22 -17.93
N TYR A 203 -10.32 -2.43 -18.17
CA TYR A 203 -10.83 -3.76 -18.48
C TYR A 203 -10.15 -4.35 -19.74
N ASN A 204 -10.14 -3.61 -20.85
CA ASN A 204 -9.67 -4.15 -22.13
C ASN A 204 -8.15 -4.34 -22.21
N GLN A 205 -7.37 -3.57 -21.43
CA GLN A 205 -5.91 -3.68 -21.44
C GLN A 205 -5.37 -4.56 -20.32
N HIS A 206 -5.92 -4.45 -19.11
CA HIS A 206 -5.35 -5.10 -17.93
C HIS A 206 -6.14 -6.36 -17.54
N HIS A 207 -7.46 -6.31 -17.44
CA HIS A 207 -8.25 -7.51 -17.05
C HIS A 207 -8.17 -8.59 -18.13
N VAL A 208 -8.35 -8.22 -19.40
CA VAL A 208 -8.22 -9.17 -20.53
C VAL A 208 -6.81 -9.77 -20.58
N TYR A 209 -5.76 -8.94 -20.40
CA TYR A 209 -4.39 -9.42 -20.34
C TYR A 209 -4.17 -10.40 -19.18
N TYR A 210 -4.72 -10.11 -18.01
CA TYR A 210 -4.69 -11.02 -16.85
C TYR A 210 -5.35 -12.36 -17.17
N TYR A 211 -6.58 -12.36 -17.70
CA TYR A 211 -7.30 -13.60 -18.02
C TYR A 211 -6.58 -14.46 -19.08
N GLU A 212 -5.81 -13.84 -19.96
CA GLU A 212 -4.96 -14.55 -20.92
C GLU A 212 -3.64 -15.05 -20.32
N THR A 213 -3.08 -14.31 -19.34
CA THR A 213 -1.76 -14.56 -18.77
C THR A 213 -1.79 -15.52 -17.59
N GLU A 214 -2.80 -15.44 -16.72
CA GLU A 214 -2.93 -16.26 -15.51
C GLU A 214 -2.82 -17.76 -15.82
N PRO A 215 -3.56 -18.34 -16.80
CA PRO A 215 -3.52 -19.78 -17.03
C PRO A 215 -2.14 -20.25 -17.52
N VAL A 216 -1.44 -19.38 -18.27
CA VAL A 216 -0.10 -19.63 -18.79
C VAL A 216 0.92 -19.64 -17.66
N VAL A 217 0.85 -18.67 -16.74
CA VAL A 217 1.75 -18.59 -15.60
C VAL A 217 1.50 -19.75 -14.63
N THR A 218 0.24 -20.11 -14.38
CA THR A 218 -0.15 -21.24 -13.52
C THR A 218 0.44 -22.57 -14.02
N ASP A 219 0.29 -22.87 -15.31
CA ASP A 219 0.85 -24.10 -15.89
C ASP A 219 2.40 -24.10 -15.89
N LEU A 220 3.03 -22.96 -16.21
CA LEU A 220 4.48 -22.83 -16.16
C LEU A 220 5.02 -23.00 -14.74
N LEU A 221 4.37 -22.39 -13.74
CA LEU A 221 4.76 -22.47 -12.35
C LEU A 221 4.69 -23.91 -11.84
N ALA A 222 3.59 -24.61 -12.12
CA ALA A 222 3.45 -26.02 -11.77
C ALA A 222 4.56 -26.90 -12.36
N LYS A 223 4.89 -26.71 -13.65
CA LYS A 223 5.98 -27.45 -14.33
C LYS A 223 7.35 -27.14 -13.74
N VAL A 224 7.63 -25.88 -13.45
CA VAL A 224 8.90 -25.44 -12.87
C VAL A 224 9.04 -25.98 -11.45
N VAL A 225 8.01 -25.87 -10.61
CA VAL A 225 7.99 -26.44 -9.25
C VAL A 225 8.20 -27.96 -9.30
N ALA A 226 7.49 -28.69 -10.15
CA ALA A 226 7.63 -30.14 -10.25
C ALA A 226 9.05 -30.59 -10.62
N ARG A 227 9.74 -29.82 -11.49
CA ARG A 227 11.09 -30.14 -11.94
C ARG A 227 12.19 -29.65 -11.00
N HIS A 228 12.00 -28.48 -10.41
CA HIS A 228 13.06 -27.70 -9.76
C HIS A 228 12.81 -27.48 -8.26
N GLY A 229 11.61 -27.70 -7.74
CA GLY A 229 11.21 -27.38 -6.36
C GLY A 229 11.97 -28.13 -5.27
N ALA A 230 12.56 -29.29 -5.57
CA ALA A 230 13.45 -29.99 -4.63
C ALA A 230 14.82 -29.32 -4.48
N HIS A 231 15.30 -28.64 -5.53
CA HIS A 231 16.58 -27.94 -5.53
C HIS A 231 16.43 -26.45 -5.17
N TYR A 232 15.29 -25.86 -5.52
CA TYR A 232 14.92 -24.47 -5.24
C TYR A 232 13.62 -24.45 -4.42
N PRO A 233 13.70 -24.70 -3.09
CA PRO A 233 12.52 -24.82 -2.24
C PRO A 233 11.66 -23.55 -2.18
N GLU A 234 12.24 -22.38 -2.47
CA GLU A 234 11.54 -21.10 -2.61
C GLU A 234 10.44 -21.13 -3.68
N LEU A 235 10.53 -22.03 -4.67
CA LEU A 235 9.49 -22.19 -5.69
C LEU A 235 8.15 -22.67 -5.11
N ASN A 236 8.18 -23.45 -4.02
CA ASN A 236 6.94 -23.88 -3.36
C ASN A 236 6.27 -22.72 -2.63
N ALA A 237 7.06 -21.83 -2.01
CA ALA A 237 6.55 -20.61 -1.39
C ALA A 237 6.02 -19.63 -2.45
N LEU A 238 6.71 -19.51 -3.58
CA LEU A 238 6.24 -18.75 -4.74
C LEU A 238 4.90 -19.28 -5.25
N ALA A 239 4.74 -20.60 -5.38
CA ALA A 239 3.48 -21.21 -5.79
C ALA A 239 2.32 -20.86 -4.85
N ALA A 240 2.54 -20.95 -3.54
CA ALA A 240 1.51 -20.59 -2.55
C ALA A 240 1.12 -19.10 -2.58
N LEU A 241 2.12 -18.21 -2.72
CA LEU A 241 1.85 -16.77 -2.84
C LEU A 241 1.12 -16.43 -4.14
N TYR A 242 1.52 -17.05 -5.25
CA TYR A 242 0.88 -16.86 -6.53
C TYR A 242 -0.58 -17.35 -6.51
N GLU A 243 -0.85 -18.52 -5.93
CA GLU A 243 -2.22 -19.01 -5.73
C GLU A 243 -3.06 -18.05 -4.87
N THR A 244 -2.47 -17.47 -3.82
CA THR A 244 -3.13 -16.44 -3.01
C THR A 244 -3.46 -15.21 -3.86
N LEU A 245 -2.51 -14.73 -4.66
CA LEU A 245 -2.72 -13.58 -5.55
C LEU A 245 -3.87 -13.80 -6.53
N ILE A 246 -3.92 -14.96 -7.20
CA ILE A 246 -4.96 -15.27 -8.19
C ILE A 246 -6.35 -15.33 -7.53
N ASN A 247 -6.47 -15.97 -6.37
CA ASN A 247 -7.74 -16.00 -5.63
C ASN A 247 -8.23 -14.58 -5.25
N GLU A 248 -7.32 -13.67 -4.90
CA GLU A 248 -7.68 -12.28 -4.62
C GLU A 248 -8.09 -11.55 -5.91
N LEU A 249 -7.29 -11.63 -6.97
CA LEU A 249 -7.53 -10.95 -8.25
C LEU A 249 -8.84 -11.41 -8.92
N ASP A 250 -9.13 -12.71 -8.94
CA ASP A 250 -10.35 -13.25 -9.54
C ASP A 250 -11.62 -12.69 -8.88
N SER A 251 -11.62 -12.63 -7.55
CA SER A 251 -12.74 -12.03 -6.82
C SER A 251 -12.77 -10.52 -7.01
N HIS A 252 -11.60 -9.87 -6.99
CA HIS A 252 -11.43 -8.43 -7.13
C HIS A 252 -11.98 -7.92 -8.47
N PHE A 253 -11.48 -8.43 -9.60
CA PHE A 253 -11.93 -8.01 -10.93
C PHE A 253 -13.41 -8.26 -11.16
N LEU A 254 -13.98 -9.33 -10.61
CA LEU A 254 -15.43 -9.55 -10.70
C LEU A 254 -16.23 -8.43 -10.02
N LYS A 255 -15.78 -7.93 -8.85
CA LYS A 255 -16.45 -6.80 -8.18
C LYS A 255 -16.33 -5.53 -9.01
N GLU A 256 -15.18 -5.30 -9.61
CA GLU A 256 -14.98 -4.13 -10.46
C GLU A 256 -15.89 -4.16 -11.70
N GLU A 257 -15.85 -5.26 -12.44
CA GLU A 257 -16.57 -5.44 -13.69
C GLU A 257 -18.09 -5.46 -13.52
N LYS A 258 -18.59 -6.01 -12.40
CA LYS A 258 -20.03 -6.17 -12.16
C LYS A 258 -20.64 -5.06 -11.32
N VAL A 259 -19.83 -4.33 -10.56
CA VAL A 259 -20.32 -3.31 -9.61
C VAL A 259 -19.65 -1.97 -9.85
N VAL A 260 -18.34 -1.86 -9.67
CA VAL A 260 -17.63 -0.57 -9.65
C VAL A 260 -17.67 0.13 -11.00
N PHE A 261 -17.22 -0.52 -12.09
CA PHE A 261 -17.20 0.08 -13.42
C PHE A 261 -18.61 0.40 -13.95
N PRO A 262 -19.63 -0.48 -13.82
CA PRO A 262 -21.00 -0.11 -14.17
C PRO A 262 -21.53 1.10 -13.39
N PHE A 263 -21.21 1.21 -12.09
CA PHE A 263 -21.59 2.36 -11.28
C PHE A 263 -20.93 3.64 -11.80
N ILE A 264 -19.62 3.62 -12.08
CA ILE A 264 -18.88 4.76 -12.64
C ILE A 264 -19.49 5.22 -13.97
N LYS A 265 -19.84 4.27 -14.85
CA LYS A 265 -20.52 4.57 -16.10
C LYS A 265 -21.91 5.16 -15.89
N ALA A 266 -22.66 4.70 -14.88
CA ALA A 266 -23.94 5.27 -14.51
C ALA A 266 -23.81 6.72 -14.00
N LEU A 267 -22.78 7.02 -13.20
CA LEU A 267 -22.44 8.40 -12.77
C LEU A 267 -22.18 9.31 -13.97
N MET A 268 -21.37 8.84 -14.92
CA MET A 268 -21.07 9.60 -16.14
C MET A 268 -22.32 9.84 -16.99
N LYS A 269 -23.15 8.81 -17.18
CA LYS A 269 -24.42 8.93 -17.90
C LYS A 269 -25.32 9.99 -17.24
N ALA A 270 -25.47 9.93 -15.92
CA ALA A 270 -26.28 10.89 -15.16
C ALA A 270 -25.73 12.32 -15.27
N LYS A 271 -24.41 12.50 -15.20
CA LYS A 271 -23.77 13.82 -15.39
C LYS A 271 -24.05 14.41 -16.77
N VAL A 272 -24.08 13.58 -17.82
CA VAL A 272 -24.35 14.01 -19.20
C VAL A 272 -25.84 14.27 -19.44
N SER A 273 -26.73 13.40 -18.94
CA SER A 273 -28.17 13.53 -19.18
C SER A 273 -28.84 14.55 -18.27
N GLY A 274 -28.27 14.85 -17.11
CA GLY A 274 -28.94 15.60 -16.04
C GLY A 274 -30.05 14.80 -15.34
N ASP A 275 -30.17 13.51 -15.62
CA ASP A 275 -31.11 12.59 -14.97
C ASP A 275 -30.41 11.83 -13.85
N PHE A 276 -30.87 12.06 -12.64
CA PHE A 276 -30.23 11.59 -11.42
C PHE A 276 -31.11 10.66 -10.59
N GLU A 277 -32.29 10.29 -11.10
CA GLU A 277 -33.28 9.50 -10.36
C GLU A 277 -32.67 8.17 -9.88
N ALA A 278 -31.89 7.52 -10.74
CA ALA A 278 -31.19 6.28 -10.43
C ALA A 278 -30.14 6.43 -9.30
N LEU A 279 -29.55 7.61 -9.10
CA LEU A 279 -28.51 7.84 -8.09
C LEU A 279 -29.08 8.16 -6.70
N GLN A 280 -30.31 8.67 -6.63
CA GLN A 280 -30.94 9.06 -5.35
C GLN A 280 -31.18 7.86 -4.43
N SER A 281 -31.49 6.69 -5.01
CA SER A 281 -31.75 5.46 -4.26
C SER A 281 -30.52 4.56 -4.10
N GLN A 282 -29.41 4.87 -4.77
CA GLN A 282 -28.20 4.05 -4.72
C GLN A 282 -27.26 4.49 -3.59
N PRO A 283 -26.66 3.53 -2.85
CA PRO A 283 -25.56 3.79 -1.93
C PRO A 283 -24.39 4.52 -2.60
N SER A 284 -23.54 5.18 -1.81
CA SER A 284 -22.35 5.85 -2.34
C SER A 284 -21.32 4.86 -2.87
N LEU A 285 -20.57 5.28 -3.89
CA LEU A 285 -19.40 4.56 -4.41
C LEU A 285 -18.20 4.58 -3.44
N THR A 286 -18.24 5.42 -2.39
CA THR A 286 -17.16 5.57 -1.40
C THR A 286 -16.77 4.24 -0.76
N GLU A 287 -17.72 3.50 -0.18
CA GLU A 287 -17.41 2.25 0.53
C GLU A 287 -16.91 1.13 -0.41
N PRO A 288 -17.50 0.92 -1.60
CA PRO A 288 -16.91 0.03 -2.60
C PRO A 288 -15.47 0.39 -2.96
N ILE A 289 -15.16 1.67 -3.22
CA ILE A 289 -13.81 2.10 -3.59
C ILE A 289 -12.81 1.86 -2.45
N LYS A 290 -13.18 2.16 -1.21
CA LYS A 290 -12.33 1.90 -0.03
C LYS A 290 -11.97 0.41 0.09
N MET A 291 -12.91 -0.48 -0.20
CA MET A 291 -12.67 -1.92 -0.23
C MET A 291 -11.69 -2.29 -1.36
N MET A 292 -11.85 -1.72 -2.57
CA MET A 292 -10.91 -1.95 -3.68
C MET A 292 -9.50 -1.48 -3.33
N GLU A 293 -9.35 -0.27 -2.78
CA GLU A 293 -8.04 0.26 -2.36
C GLU A 293 -7.37 -0.63 -1.30
N SER A 294 -8.15 -1.19 -0.36
CA SER A 294 -7.63 -2.12 0.64
C SER A 294 -7.15 -3.45 0.02
N GLU A 295 -7.84 -3.95 -1.01
CA GLU A 295 -7.46 -5.17 -1.71
C GLU A 295 -6.24 -4.94 -2.61
N HIS A 296 -6.09 -3.75 -3.20
CA HIS A 296 -4.88 -3.36 -3.92
C HIS A 296 -3.63 -3.40 -3.02
N GLU A 297 -3.75 -2.95 -1.77
CA GLU A 297 -2.64 -3.02 -0.82
C GLU A 297 -2.30 -4.48 -0.45
N ALA A 298 -3.31 -5.35 -0.37
CA ALA A 298 -3.08 -6.79 -0.17
C ALA A 298 -2.38 -7.44 -1.36
N ALA A 299 -2.84 -7.16 -2.58
CA ALA A 299 -2.19 -7.61 -3.81
C ALA A 299 -0.75 -7.06 -3.94
N GLY A 300 -0.54 -5.78 -3.63
CA GLY A 300 0.77 -5.13 -3.62
C GLY A 300 1.77 -5.83 -2.68
N ASP A 301 1.33 -6.14 -1.46
CA ASP A 301 2.15 -6.90 -0.50
C ASP A 301 2.50 -8.30 -0.99
N ILE A 302 1.59 -8.99 -1.67
CA ILE A 302 1.87 -10.31 -2.26
C ILE A 302 2.90 -10.18 -3.39
N LEU A 303 2.74 -9.20 -4.27
CA LEU A 303 3.70 -8.91 -5.35
C LEU A 303 5.09 -8.58 -4.81
N ASP A 304 5.19 -7.76 -3.75
CA ASP A 304 6.46 -7.48 -3.08
C ASP A 304 7.14 -8.75 -2.56
N ASN A 305 6.39 -9.65 -1.93
CA ASN A 305 6.92 -10.92 -1.46
C ASN A 305 7.39 -11.82 -2.63
N ILE A 306 6.64 -11.82 -3.74
CA ILE A 306 7.03 -12.53 -4.97
C ILE A 306 8.34 -11.95 -5.52
N ARG A 307 8.48 -10.61 -5.62
CA ARG A 307 9.72 -9.95 -6.06
C ARG A 307 10.89 -10.35 -5.16
N HIS A 308 10.71 -10.33 -3.84
CA HIS A 308 11.76 -10.73 -2.89
C HIS A 308 12.18 -12.19 -3.04
N LEU A 309 11.23 -13.14 -3.09
CA LEU A 309 11.53 -14.57 -3.24
C LEU A 309 12.22 -14.90 -4.56
N THR A 310 11.86 -14.19 -5.63
CA THR A 310 12.41 -14.40 -6.97
C THR A 310 13.71 -13.63 -7.22
N ASN A 311 14.23 -12.92 -6.21
CA ASN A 311 15.36 -11.99 -6.35
C ASN A 311 15.16 -11.02 -7.53
N HIS A 312 14.01 -10.35 -7.53
CA HIS A 312 13.52 -9.48 -8.61
C HIS A 312 13.47 -10.19 -9.97
N TYR A 313 12.85 -11.38 -9.99
CA TYR A 313 12.72 -12.23 -11.18
C TYR A 313 14.06 -12.59 -11.84
N LYS A 314 15.13 -12.68 -11.04
CA LYS A 314 16.45 -13.10 -11.51
C LYS A 314 16.56 -14.62 -11.46
N VAL A 315 16.65 -15.21 -12.64
CA VAL A 315 16.77 -16.66 -12.81
C VAL A 315 18.13 -17.15 -12.27
N PRO A 316 18.18 -18.22 -11.45
CA PRO A 316 19.43 -18.80 -10.98
C PRO A 316 20.20 -19.48 -12.12
N SER A 317 21.52 -19.68 -11.94
CA SER A 317 22.40 -20.24 -12.98
C SER A 317 22.00 -21.64 -13.47
N GLY A 318 21.26 -22.41 -12.66
CA GLY A 318 20.71 -23.71 -13.03
C GLY A 318 19.28 -23.68 -13.61
N GLY A 319 18.73 -22.50 -13.89
CA GLY A 319 17.38 -22.33 -14.42
C GLY A 319 17.27 -22.72 -15.89
N CYS A 320 16.27 -23.53 -16.23
CA CYS A 320 15.98 -23.90 -17.62
C CYS A 320 15.16 -22.83 -18.35
N ASN A 321 14.94 -23.00 -19.66
CA ASN A 321 14.14 -22.08 -20.47
C ASN A 321 12.72 -21.85 -19.92
N SER A 322 12.06 -22.89 -19.39
CA SER A 322 10.74 -22.75 -18.76
C SER A 322 10.79 -21.90 -17.50
N PHE A 323 11.87 -21.99 -16.72
CA PHE A 323 12.09 -21.14 -15.55
C PHE A 323 12.29 -19.68 -15.98
N GLN A 324 13.10 -19.45 -17.01
CA GLN A 324 13.29 -18.10 -17.57
C GLN A 324 11.98 -17.51 -18.08
N PHE A 325 11.18 -18.32 -18.78
CA PHE A 325 9.90 -17.86 -19.32
C PHE A 325 8.88 -17.59 -18.22
N LEU A 326 8.82 -18.42 -17.17
CA LEU A 326 8.00 -18.17 -15.98
C LEU A 326 8.35 -16.83 -15.33
N TYR A 327 9.63 -16.59 -15.03
CA TYR A 327 10.04 -15.35 -14.36
C TYR A 327 9.82 -14.12 -15.24
N LYS A 328 9.99 -14.25 -16.55
CA LYS A 328 9.59 -13.20 -17.50
C LYS A 328 8.10 -12.91 -17.41
N LYS A 329 7.24 -13.94 -17.43
CA LYS A 329 5.78 -13.77 -17.38
C LYS A 329 5.29 -13.23 -16.04
N LEU A 330 5.88 -13.67 -14.92
CA LEU A 330 5.60 -13.11 -13.60
C LEU A 330 5.99 -11.62 -13.52
N LYS A 331 7.12 -11.23 -14.12
CA LYS A 331 7.54 -9.83 -14.19
C LYS A 331 6.60 -8.98 -15.04
N GLU A 332 6.18 -9.50 -16.20
CA GLU A 332 5.20 -8.82 -17.07
C GLU A 332 3.85 -8.63 -16.34
N LEU A 333 3.35 -9.66 -15.65
CA LEU A 333 2.12 -9.59 -14.86
C LEU A 333 2.23 -8.60 -13.71
N ASP A 334 3.35 -8.63 -12.98
CA ASP A 334 3.63 -7.69 -11.89
C ASP A 334 3.64 -6.22 -12.40
N GLU A 335 4.34 -5.96 -13.50
CA GLU A 335 4.41 -4.62 -14.10
C GLU A 335 3.05 -4.13 -14.61
N ASP A 336 2.24 -5.02 -15.17
CA ASP A 336 0.87 -4.72 -15.63
C ASP A 336 -0.06 -4.40 -14.45
N LEU A 337 -0.05 -5.21 -13.39
CA LEU A 337 -0.84 -4.98 -12.18
C LEU A 337 -0.48 -3.68 -11.48
N GLN A 338 0.81 -3.32 -11.42
CA GLN A 338 1.21 -2.00 -10.90
C GLN A 338 0.62 -0.85 -11.71
N GLN A 339 0.60 -0.96 -13.04
CA GLN A 339 0.00 0.06 -13.90
C GLN A 339 -1.52 0.11 -13.74
N HIS A 340 -2.19 -1.04 -13.74
CA HIS A 340 -3.63 -1.18 -13.47
C HIS A 340 -3.99 -0.45 -12.18
N ILE A 341 -3.40 -0.86 -11.06
CA ILE A 341 -3.72 -0.32 -9.73
C ILE A 341 -3.44 1.18 -9.68
N HIS A 342 -2.38 1.64 -10.36
CA HIS A 342 -2.10 3.06 -10.46
C HIS A 342 -3.22 3.83 -11.17
N LEU A 343 -3.70 3.34 -12.32
CA LEU A 343 -4.78 3.96 -13.08
C LEU A 343 -6.06 4.06 -12.26
N GLU A 344 -6.31 3.08 -11.41
CA GLU A 344 -7.48 3.06 -10.54
C GLU A 344 -7.36 3.99 -9.35
N ASN A 345 -6.36 3.77 -8.50
CA ASN A 345 -6.17 4.49 -7.25
C ASN A 345 -5.90 5.98 -7.47
N ASN A 346 -5.17 6.33 -8.53
CA ASN A 346 -4.68 7.70 -8.73
C ASN A 346 -5.44 8.47 -9.81
N LEU A 347 -6.27 7.80 -10.64
CA LEU A 347 -7.07 8.49 -11.66
C LEU A 347 -8.56 8.12 -11.61
N LEU A 348 -8.92 6.85 -11.81
CA LEU A 348 -10.31 6.46 -11.99
C LEU A 348 -11.14 6.73 -10.72
N PHE A 349 -10.71 6.21 -9.58
CA PHE A 349 -11.45 6.31 -8.32
C PHE A 349 -11.56 7.77 -7.83
N PRO A 350 -10.47 8.57 -7.79
CA PRO A 350 -10.58 9.98 -7.41
C PRO A 350 -11.52 10.78 -8.32
N LYS A 351 -11.46 10.57 -9.64
CA LYS A 351 -12.36 11.23 -10.59
C LYS A 351 -13.82 10.82 -10.37
N ALA A 352 -14.08 9.52 -10.17
CA ALA A 352 -15.42 9.01 -9.95
C ALA A 352 -16.04 9.56 -8.65
N LEU A 353 -15.29 9.56 -7.53
CA LEU A 353 -15.75 10.11 -6.26
C LEU A 353 -16.00 11.61 -6.33
N LYS A 354 -15.15 12.36 -7.06
CA LYS A 354 -15.37 13.79 -7.29
C LYS A 354 -16.69 14.03 -8.03
N ILE A 355 -16.95 13.26 -9.10
CA ILE A 355 -18.19 13.37 -9.86
C ILE A 355 -19.40 12.98 -9.00
N GLU A 356 -19.34 11.87 -8.26
CA GLU A 356 -20.43 11.48 -7.36
C GLU A 356 -20.75 12.60 -6.36
N LYS A 357 -19.73 13.21 -5.75
CA LYS A 357 -19.90 14.32 -4.81
C LYS A 357 -20.55 15.54 -5.46
N GLU A 358 -20.10 15.93 -6.67
CA GLU A 358 -20.71 17.03 -7.44
C GLU A 358 -22.19 16.76 -7.72
N LEU A 359 -22.53 15.54 -8.16
CA LEU A 359 -23.91 15.17 -8.46
C LEU A 359 -24.77 15.13 -7.20
N ARG A 360 -24.33 14.46 -6.14
CA ARG A 360 -25.11 14.33 -4.88
C ARG A 360 -25.34 15.66 -4.17
N ASN A 361 -24.40 16.60 -4.28
CA ASN A 361 -24.58 17.97 -3.78
C ASN A 361 -25.61 18.77 -4.60
N SER A 362 -25.90 18.37 -5.83
CA SER A 362 -26.89 19.02 -6.68
C SER A 362 -28.34 18.63 -6.35
N PHE A 363 -28.56 17.64 -5.46
CA PHE A 363 -29.89 17.21 -4.98
C PHE A 363 -30.24 17.70 -3.57
N ARG A 364 -29.26 18.29 -2.86
CA ARG A 364 -29.46 18.92 -1.55
C ARG A 364 -29.75 20.39 -1.75
#